data_AF-A0A259MCI7-F1
#
_entry.id   AF-A0A259MCI7-F1
#
_cell.length_a   1.000
_cell.length_b   1.000
_cell.length_c   1.000
_cell.angle_alpha   90.00
_cell.angle_beta   90.00
_cell.angle_gamma   90.00
#
_symmetry.space_group_name_H-M   'P 1'
#
loop_
_entity.id
_entity.type
_entity.pdbx_description
1 polymer ?
#
loop_
_entity_poly.entity_id
_entity_poly.type
_entity_poly.pdbx_seq_one_letter_code
_entity_poly.pdbx_strand_id
1 'polypeptide(L)'
;MTSKKSLLLICVCLVLAACGGVDPDSPLGKRQAAFKDMLKVSEDLGGMLRGRIPYDEAGFIAGAAELDRLAHEPWQHFPDVRDDERSKANPELWQRQVQFQAMARDLEQATARVY
;
A
#
# COMPACT_ATOMS: atom_id res chain seq x y z
N MET A 1 24.48 29.91 -29.97
CA MET A 1 24.89 29.70 -28.56
C MET A 1 23.73 29.25 -27.66
N THR A 2 22.82 28.41 -28.18
CA THR A 2 21.52 28.05 -27.55
C THR A 2 21.43 26.56 -27.17
N SER A 3 22.23 25.67 -27.79
CA SER A 3 22.23 24.23 -27.52
C SER A 3 22.78 23.87 -26.12
N LYS A 4 23.82 24.55 -25.64
CA LYS A 4 24.39 24.33 -24.30
C LYS A 4 23.44 24.68 -23.15
N LYS A 5 22.54 25.66 -23.36
CA LYS A 5 21.54 26.10 -22.36
C LYS A 5 20.40 25.10 -22.23
N SER A 6 20.01 24.46 -23.34
CA SER A 6 18.99 23.41 -23.34
C SER A 6 19.48 22.14 -22.66
N LEU A 7 20.75 21.78 -22.88
CA LEU A 7 21.38 20.62 -22.22
C LEU A 7 21.52 20.82 -20.69
N LEU A 8 21.83 22.05 -20.26
CA LEU A 8 21.92 22.38 -18.83
C LEU A 8 20.55 22.29 -18.12
N LEU A 9 19.47 22.66 -18.82
CA LEU A 9 18.10 22.65 -18.28
C LEU A 9 17.56 21.23 -18.08
N ILE A 10 17.89 20.31 -18.99
CA ILE A 10 17.50 18.89 -18.89
C ILE A 10 18.24 18.19 -17.74
N CYS A 11 19.52 18.49 -17.54
CA CYS A 11 20.28 17.98 -16.39
C CYS A 11 19.68 18.42 -15.05
N VAL A 12 19.23 19.68 -14.93
CA VAL A 12 18.65 20.21 -13.67
C VAL A 12 17.33 19.52 -13.32
N CYS A 13 16.47 19.21 -14.29
CA CYS A 13 15.22 18.49 -14.04
C CYS A 13 15.43 17.04 -13.57
N LEU A 14 16.49 16.37 -14.04
CA LEU A 14 16.83 15.00 -13.63
C LEU A 14 17.35 14.93 -12.19
N VAL A 15 17.97 16.00 -11.66
CA VAL A 15 18.42 16.03 -10.24
C VAL A 15 17.24 16.22 -9.27
N LEU A 16 16.14 16.88 -9.68
CA LEU A 16 14.98 17.09 -8.81
C LEU A 16 14.13 15.83 -8.58
N ALA A 17 14.20 14.83 -9.45
CA ALA A 17 13.49 13.56 -9.27
C ALA A 17 14.16 12.61 -8.26
N ALA A 18 15.40 12.92 -7.84
CA ALA A 18 16.21 12.05 -6.97
C ALA A 18 16.07 12.34 -5.46
N CYS A 19 15.19 13.25 -5.05
CA CYS A 19 15.08 13.68 -3.65
C CYS A 19 13.84 13.09 -2.95
N GLY A 20 14.03 12.00 -2.19
CA GLY A 20 13.23 11.72 -0.98
C GLY A 20 12.14 10.65 -1.04
N GLY A 21 11.79 10.10 -2.21
CA GLY A 21 10.78 9.05 -2.32
C GLY A 21 11.21 7.70 -1.73
N VAL A 22 10.29 6.96 -1.12
CA VAL A 22 10.50 5.54 -0.79
C VAL A 22 10.70 4.78 -2.10
N ASP A 23 11.73 3.95 -2.16
CA ASP A 23 12.00 3.08 -3.31
C ASP A 23 10.82 2.12 -3.50
N PRO A 24 10.09 2.15 -4.64
CA PRO A 24 8.95 1.27 -4.90
C PRO A 24 9.28 -0.22 -4.81
N ASP A 25 10.52 -0.60 -5.14
CA ASP A 25 10.95 -1.99 -5.14
C ASP A 25 11.45 -2.48 -3.76
N SER A 26 11.62 -1.55 -2.82
CA SER A 26 11.96 -1.86 -1.43
C SER A 26 10.80 -2.54 -0.69
N PRO A 27 11.06 -3.31 0.39
CA PRO A 27 10.00 -3.86 1.24
C PRO A 27 9.02 -2.79 1.76
N LEU A 28 9.51 -1.59 2.10
CA LEU A 28 8.65 -0.48 2.52
C LEU A 28 7.75 0.00 1.36
N GLY A 29 8.31 0.16 0.16
CA GLY A 29 7.56 0.55 -1.03
C GLY A 29 6.45 -0.45 -1.36
N LYS A 30 6.79 -1.74 -1.37
CA LYS A 30 5.86 -2.84 -1.68
C LYS A 30 4.69 -2.92 -0.70
N ARG A 31 4.94 -2.92 0.62
CA ARG A 31 3.82 -2.95 1.58
C ARG A 31 2.98 -1.67 1.53
N GLN A 32 3.59 -0.50 1.31
CA GLN A 32 2.84 0.74 1.16
C GLN A 32 1.93 0.70 -0.08
N ALA A 33 2.40 0.13 -1.19
CA ALA A 33 1.58 -0.08 -2.37
C ALA A 33 0.41 -1.04 -2.07
N ALA A 34 0.68 -2.20 -1.48
CA ALA A 34 -0.35 -3.18 -1.12
C ALA A 34 -1.42 -2.60 -0.17
N PHE A 35 -1.03 -1.85 0.86
CA PHE A 35 -1.98 -1.17 1.75
C PHE A 35 -2.82 -0.10 1.04
N LYS A 36 -2.26 0.61 0.06
CA LYS A 36 -3.01 1.60 -0.72
C LYS A 36 -4.04 0.94 -1.62
N ASP A 37 -3.69 -0.16 -2.26
CA ASP A 37 -4.62 -0.93 -3.09
C ASP A 37 -5.76 -1.48 -2.23
N MET A 38 -5.43 -2.06 -1.07
CA MET A 38 -6.42 -2.53 -0.09
C MET A 38 -7.34 -1.39 0.39
N LEU A 39 -6.78 -0.22 0.70
CA LEU A 39 -7.55 0.96 1.12
C LEU A 39 -8.55 1.37 0.05
N LYS A 40 -8.10 1.52 -1.20
CA LYS A 40 -8.95 1.92 -2.32
C LYS A 40 -10.16 1.00 -2.48
N VAL A 41 -9.93 -0.31 -2.52
CA VAL A 41 -11.01 -1.30 -2.65
C VAL A 41 -11.96 -1.22 -1.44
N SER A 42 -11.44 -1.13 -0.22
CA SER A 42 -12.27 -1.02 0.99
C SER A 42 -13.12 0.26 1.04
N GLU A 43 -12.61 1.37 0.50
CA GLU A 43 -13.33 2.64 0.42
C GLU A 43 -14.48 2.59 -0.58
N ASP A 44 -14.28 1.92 -1.71
CA ASP A 44 -15.31 1.71 -2.74
C ASP A 44 -16.44 0.81 -2.19
N LEU A 45 -16.09 -0.36 -1.64
CA LEU A 45 -17.06 -1.27 -1.00
C LEU A 45 -17.82 -0.56 0.12
N GLY A 46 -17.10 0.11 1.02
CA GLY A 46 -17.69 0.89 2.09
C GLY A 46 -18.46 2.12 1.59
N GLY A 47 -18.19 2.61 0.39
CA GLY A 47 -18.93 3.66 -0.30
C GLY A 47 -20.28 3.16 -0.79
N MET A 48 -20.32 1.97 -1.39
CA MET A 48 -21.56 1.31 -1.81
C MET A 48 -22.48 1.00 -0.63
N LEU A 49 -21.95 0.42 0.45
CA LEU A 49 -22.73 0.09 1.65
C LEU A 49 -23.32 1.31 2.38
N ARG A 50 -22.64 2.47 2.28
CA ARG A 50 -23.07 3.72 2.92
C ARG A 50 -23.85 4.64 1.97
N GLY A 51 -24.12 4.20 0.74
CA GLY A 51 -24.84 4.99 -0.27
C GLY A 51 -24.08 6.20 -0.82
N ARG A 52 -22.76 6.27 -0.62
CA ARG A 52 -21.90 7.32 -1.24
C ARG A 52 -21.58 7.00 -2.70
N ILE A 53 -21.57 5.72 -3.04
CA ILE A 53 -21.40 5.18 -4.40
C ILE A 53 -22.67 4.38 -4.71
N PRO A 54 -23.24 4.46 -5.94
CA PRO A 54 -24.35 3.59 -6.32
C PRO A 54 -24.00 2.12 -6.11
N TYR A 55 -24.92 1.35 -5.54
CA TYR A 55 -24.68 -0.07 -5.30
C TYR A 55 -24.67 -0.83 -6.63
N ASP A 56 -23.57 -1.54 -6.90
CA ASP A 56 -23.41 -2.49 -8.00
C ASP A 56 -23.08 -3.85 -7.40
N GLU A 57 -24.01 -4.80 -7.50
CA GLU A 57 -23.87 -6.14 -6.91
C GLU A 57 -22.66 -6.89 -7.46
N ALA A 58 -22.48 -6.87 -8.79
CA ALA A 58 -21.37 -7.59 -9.43
C ALA A 58 -20.02 -6.94 -9.07
N GLY A 59 -19.96 -5.61 -9.08
CA GLY A 59 -18.79 -4.85 -8.64
C GLY A 59 -18.47 -5.07 -7.16
N PHE A 60 -19.50 -5.18 -6.30
CA PHE A 60 -19.33 -5.43 -4.88
C PHE A 60 -18.73 -6.82 -4.60
N ILE A 61 -19.26 -7.87 -5.26
CA ILE A 61 -18.74 -9.24 -5.13
C ILE A 61 -17.29 -9.30 -5.62
N ALA A 62 -17.00 -8.73 -6.79
CA ALA A 62 -15.64 -8.71 -7.34
C ALA A 62 -14.67 -7.93 -6.44
N GLY A 63 -15.09 -6.79 -5.91
CA GLY A 63 -14.29 -5.98 -5.00
C GLY A 63 -14.04 -6.67 -3.66
N ALA A 64 -15.03 -7.40 -3.12
CA ALA A 64 -14.85 -8.18 -1.89
C ALA A 64 -13.83 -9.32 -2.07
N ALA A 65 -13.89 -10.03 -3.19
CA ALA A 65 -12.89 -11.05 -3.53
C ALA A 65 -11.49 -10.45 -3.74
N GLU A 66 -11.39 -9.28 -4.38
CA GLU A 66 -10.11 -8.58 -4.54
C GLU A 66 -9.57 -8.07 -3.21
N LEU A 67 -10.43 -7.60 -2.30
CA LEU A 67 -10.03 -7.17 -0.97
C LEU A 67 -9.41 -8.35 -0.18
N ASP A 68 -9.98 -9.54 -0.29
CA ASP A 68 -9.43 -10.74 0.33
C ASP A 68 -8.09 -11.14 -0.26
N ARG A 69 -7.96 -11.14 -1.60
CA ARG A 69 -6.68 -11.40 -2.25
C ARG A 69 -5.60 -10.41 -1.79
N LEU A 70 -5.92 -9.11 -1.74
CA LEU A 70 -5.01 -8.05 -1.30
C LEU A 70 -4.64 -8.17 0.19
N ALA A 71 -5.53 -8.70 1.03
CA ALA A 71 -5.28 -8.84 2.46
C ALA A 71 -4.08 -9.73 2.79
N HIS A 72 -3.62 -10.59 1.87
CA HIS A 72 -2.49 -11.49 2.07
C HIS A 72 -1.14 -10.90 1.62
N GLU A 73 -1.13 -9.80 0.87
CA GLU A 73 0.06 -9.26 0.21
C GLU A 73 1.05 -8.52 1.14
N PRO A 74 0.62 -7.66 2.10
CA PRO A 74 1.55 -6.75 2.77
C PRO A 74 2.55 -7.41 3.71
N TRP A 75 2.20 -8.57 4.29
CA TRP A 75 2.86 -9.08 5.51
C TRP A 75 4.28 -9.57 5.27
N GLN A 76 4.53 -10.21 4.13
CA GLN A 76 5.84 -10.70 3.71
C GLN A 76 6.90 -9.59 3.55
N HIS A 77 6.46 -8.33 3.47
CA HIS A 77 7.31 -7.17 3.27
C HIS A 77 7.64 -6.43 4.58
N PHE A 78 7.25 -6.97 5.73
CA PHE A 78 7.73 -6.55 7.04
C PHE A 78 8.97 -7.36 7.41
N PRO A 79 10.17 -6.73 7.50
CA PRO A 79 11.38 -7.43 7.90
C PRO A 79 11.40 -7.73 9.40
N ASP A 80 12.21 -8.72 9.80
CA ASP A 80 12.36 -9.16 11.19
C ASP A 80 12.93 -8.07 12.12
N VAL A 81 13.64 -7.10 11.56
CA VAL A 81 14.23 -5.96 12.28
C VAL A 81 13.69 -4.65 11.73
N ARG A 82 13.69 -3.61 12.58
CA ARG A 82 13.21 -2.28 12.19
C ARG A 82 13.91 -1.79 10.93
N ASP A 83 13.11 -1.33 9.98
CA ASP A 83 13.58 -0.91 8.66
C ASP A 83 13.69 0.60 8.51
N ASP A 84 13.57 1.06 7.27
CA ASP A 84 13.70 2.45 6.81
C ASP A 84 12.99 3.45 7.75
N GLU A 85 13.70 4.53 8.12
CA GLU A 85 13.20 5.57 9.03
C GLU A 85 11.94 6.29 8.51
N ARG A 86 11.66 6.20 7.20
CA ARG A 86 10.45 6.73 6.58
C ARG A 86 9.22 5.85 6.84
N SER A 87 9.41 4.65 7.38
CA SER A 87 8.34 3.74 7.79
C SER A 87 7.42 4.41 8.81
N LYS A 88 6.10 4.26 8.63
CA LYS A 88 5.07 4.71 9.57
C LYS A 88 4.66 3.62 10.55
N ALA A 89 5.26 2.44 10.47
CA ALA A 89 5.00 1.37 11.41
C ALA A 89 5.46 1.75 12.82
N ASN A 90 4.63 1.46 13.82
CA ASN A 90 5.02 1.65 15.22
C ASN A 90 6.26 0.78 15.53
N PRO A 91 7.34 1.33 16.11
CA PRO A 91 8.53 0.56 16.51
C PRO A 91 8.23 -0.67 17.40
N GLU A 92 7.15 -0.64 18.17
CA GLU A 92 6.72 -1.79 18.99
C GLU A 92 6.35 -3.03 18.16
N LEU A 93 6.03 -2.87 16.88
CA LEU A 93 5.73 -3.99 15.97
C LEU A 93 6.82 -5.06 16.01
N TRP A 94 8.10 -4.65 15.96
CA TRP A 94 9.24 -5.58 15.94
C TRP A 94 9.50 -6.26 17.28
N GLN A 95 8.97 -5.72 18.37
CA GLN A 95 8.99 -6.35 19.70
C GLN A 95 7.83 -7.33 19.88
N ARG A 96 6.76 -7.19 19.08
CA ARG A 96 5.49 -7.90 19.20
C ARG A 96 5.08 -8.59 17.91
N GLN A 97 6.06 -9.21 17.23
CA GLN A 97 5.85 -9.79 15.89
C GLN A 97 4.80 -10.91 15.90
N VAL A 98 4.73 -11.70 16.97
CA VAL A 98 3.72 -12.76 17.13
C VAL A 98 2.31 -12.15 17.15
N GLN A 99 2.11 -11.06 17.90
CA GLN A 99 0.82 -10.35 17.96
C GLN A 99 0.52 -9.67 16.63
N PHE A 100 1.52 -9.08 15.98
CA PHE A 100 1.36 -8.49 14.65
C PHE A 100 0.88 -9.51 13.62
N GLN A 101 1.53 -10.68 13.56
CA GLN A 101 1.13 -11.76 12.66
C GLN A 101 -0.23 -12.36 13.03
N ALA A 102 -0.64 -12.32 14.30
CA ALA A 102 -2.00 -12.70 14.68
C ALA A 102 -3.04 -11.73 14.12
N MET A 103 -2.80 -10.42 14.24
CA MET A 103 -3.70 -9.40 13.66
C MET A 103 -3.76 -9.47 12.13
N ALA A 104 -2.65 -9.81 11.46
CA ALA A 104 -2.62 -10.05 10.02
C ALA A 104 -3.56 -11.21 9.64
N ARG A 105 -3.46 -12.35 10.33
CA ARG A 105 -4.35 -13.50 10.11
C ARG A 105 -5.81 -13.18 10.44
N ASP A 106 -6.07 -12.37 11.45
CA ASP A 106 -7.43 -11.95 11.80
C ASP A 106 -8.06 -11.12 10.66
N LEU A 107 -7.26 -10.25 10.02
CA LEU A 107 -7.70 -9.49 8.84
C LEU A 107 -7.98 -10.41 7.65
N GLU A 108 -7.06 -11.31 7.30
CA GLU A 108 -7.23 -12.32 6.24
C GLU A 108 -8.51 -13.15 6.45
N GLN A 109 -8.76 -13.59 7.69
CA GLN A 109 -9.98 -14.34 8.02
C GLN A 109 -11.24 -13.48 7.95
N ALA A 110 -11.15 -12.18 8.25
CA ALA A 110 -12.29 -11.29 8.18
C ALA A 110 -12.69 -11.02 6.72
N THR A 111 -11.72 -10.82 5.83
CA THR A 111 -11.97 -10.57 4.40
C THR A 111 -12.53 -11.79 3.67
N ALA A 112 -12.08 -12.99 4.04
CA ALA A 112 -12.59 -14.24 3.50
C ALA A 112 -14.07 -14.51 3.82
N ARG A 113 -14.69 -13.75 4.73
CA ARG A 113 -16.10 -13.88 5.12
C ARG A 113 -17.02 -12.86 4.45
N VAL A 114 -16.48 -11.94 3.64
CA VAL A 114 -17.23 -10.81 3.09
C VAL A 114 -18.01 -11.19 1.82
N TYR A 115 -17.71 -12.31 1.18
CA TYR A 115 -18.32 -12.77 -0.07
C TYR A 115 -18.62 -14.27 -0.09
#